data_AF-A0A954ELB6-F1
#
_entry.id   AF-A0A954ELB6-F1
#
_cell.length_a   1.000
_cell.length_b   1.000
_cell.length_c   1.000
_cell.angle_alpha   90.00
_cell.angle_beta   90.00
_cell.angle_gamma   90.00
#
_symmetry.space_group_name_H-M   'P 1'
#
loop_
_entity.id
_entity.type
_entity.pdbx_description
1 polymer ?
#
loop_
_entity_poly.entity_id
_entity_poly.type
_entity_poly.pdbx_seq_one_letter_code
_entity_poly.pdbx_strand_id
1 'polypeptide(L)' 'MRVRVLSTALLIACISVVLGVFTGQSPDIIVYRAGVSGVVVAILAAGLELLLKQQFTSPDDDDLDIPMR' A
#
# COMPACT_ATOMS: atom_id res chain seq x y z
N MET A 1 7.03 4.08 -9.79
CA MET A 1 6.07 4.18 -8.67
C MET A 1 6.47 3.32 -7.47
N ARG A 2 6.89 2.06 -7.66
CA ARG A 2 7.34 1.14 -6.59
C ARG A 2 8.37 1.72 -5.60
N VAL A 3 9.34 2.50 -6.09
CA VAL A 3 10.35 3.17 -5.25
C VAL A 3 9.74 4.23 -4.32
N ARG A 4 8.67 4.92 -4.76
CA ARG A 4 7.96 5.92 -3.95
C ARG A 4 7.16 5.26 -2.83
N VAL A 5 6.55 4.11 -3.10
CA VAL A 5 5.79 3.31 -2.11
C VAL A 5 6.71 2.74 -1.02
N LEU A 6 7.89 2.24 -1.41
CA LEU A 6 8.91 1.81 -0.45
C LEU A 6 9.39 2.97 0.44
N SER A 7 9.59 4.14 -0.16
CA SER A 7 10.03 5.34 0.58
C SER A 7 8.99 5.85 1.57
N THR A 8 7.69 5.83 1.22
CA THR A 8 6.62 6.24 2.14
C THR A 8 6.37 5.22 3.25
N ALA A 9 6.44 3.91 2.95
CA ALA A 9 6.31 2.87 3.95
C ALA A 9 7.44 2.93 5.00
N LEU A 10 8.68 3.15 4.57
CA LEU A 10 9.82 3.31 5.46
C LEU A 10 9.67 4.54 6.37
N LEU A 11 9.19 5.67 5.83
CA LEU A 11 8.96 6.88 6.60
C LEU A 11 7.95 6.65 7.74
N ILE A 12 6.83 5.98 7.45
CA ILE A 12 5.77 5.67 8.43
C ILE A 12 6.27 4.71 9.52
N ALA A 13 7.05 3.70 9.13
CA ALA A 13 7.69 2.79 10.09
C ALA A 13 8.64 3.55 11.02
N CYS A 14 9.47 4.45 10.49
CA CYS A 14 10.37 5.30 11.28
C CYS A 14 9.61 6.17 12.29
N ILE A 15 8.54 6.86 11.87
CA ILE A 15 7.74 7.71 12.76
C ILE A 15 7.07 6.87 13.87
N SER A 16 6.56 5.69 13.53
CA SER A 16 5.93 4.77 14.49
C SER A 16 6.91 4.32 15.56
N VAL A 17 8.17 4.04 15.17
CA VAL A 17 9.24 3.68 16.11
C VAL A 17 9.57 4.84 17.04
N VAL A 18 9.80 6.04 16.50
CA VAL A 18 10.13 7.23 17.29
C VAL A 18 9.02 7.53 18.30
N LEU A 19 7.76 7.52 17.88
CA LEU A 19 6.62 7.77 18.76
C LEU A 19 6.51 6.70 19.87
N GLY A 20 6.77 5.44 19.53
CA GLY A 20 6.81 4.33 20.49
C GLY A 20 7.89 4.49 21.56
N VAL A 21 9.09 4.94 21.16
CA VAL A 21 10.20 5.20 22.09
C VAL A 21 9.85 6.37 23.01
N PHE A 22 9.32 7.48 22.48
CA PHE A 22 8.93 8.64 23.27
C PHE A 22 7.79 8.38 24.26
N THR A 23 6.91 7.43 23.94
CA THR A 23 5.80 7.04 24.83
C THR A 23 6.22 6.06 25.92
N GLY A 24 7.49 5.66 25.96
CA GLY A 24 8.02 4.70 26.94
C GLY A 24 7.48 3.28 26.73
N GLN A 25 7.03 2.95 25.51
CA GLN A 25 6.54 1.61 25.21
C GLN A 25 7.70 0.60 25.23
N SER A 26 7.39 -0.65 25.57
CA SER A 26 8.37 -1.72 25.49
C SER A 26 8.79 -1.94 24.02
N PRO A 27 10.06 -2.27 23.76
CA PRO A 27 10.56 -2.44 22.40
C PRO A 27 9.75 -3.47 21.59
N ASP A 28 9.22 -4.51 22.23
CA ASP A 28 8.35 -5.50 21.59
C ASP A 28 7.07 -4.88 21.03
N ILE A 29 6.42 -3.98 21.79
CA ILE A 29 5.20 -3.29 21.36
C ILE A 29 5.50 -2.32 20.20
N ILE A 30 6.65 -1.65 20.26
CA ILE A 30 7.09 -0.71 19.23
C ILE A 30 7.32 -1.44 17.91
N VAL A 31 8.06 -2.55 17.94
CA VAL A 31 8.34 -3.39 16.77
C VAL A 31 7.05 -3.96 16.21
N TYR A 32 6.15 -4.46 17.07
CA TYR A 32 4.86 -4.97 16.64
C TYR A 32 4.01 -3.89 15.95
N ARG A 33 3.86 -2.70 16.54
CA ARG A 33 3.09 -1.60 15.95
C ARG A 33 3.70 -1.11 14.64
N ALA A 34 5.02 -0.92 14.60
CA ALA A 34 5.72 -0.47 13.40
C ALA A 34 5.67 -1.51 12.27
N GLY A 35 5.75 -2.80 12.61
CA GLY A 35 5.60 -3.90 11.67
C GLY A 35 4.19 -3.95 11.07
N VAL A 36 3.16 -3.93 11.92
CA VAL A 36 1.76 -3.96 11.48
C VAL A 36 1.43 -2.74 10.62
N SER A 37 1.83 -1.54 11.03
CA SER A 37 1.56 -0.32 10.26
C SER A 37 2.25 -0.33 8.90
N GLY A 38 3.50 -0.82 8.82
CA GLY A 38 4.23 -0.99 7.57
C GLY A 38 3.56 -1.98 6.61
N VAL A 39 3.12 -3.14 7.11
CA VAL A 39 2.44 -4.16 6.30
C VAL A 39 1.12 -3.65 5.75
N VAL A 40 0.30 -2.99 6.57
CA VAL A 40 -1.00 -2.44 6.15
C VAL A 40 -0.80 -1.42 5.03
N VAL A 41 0.16 -0.50 5.18
CA VAL A 41 0.44 0.53 4.16
C VAL A 41 0.93 -0.11 2.85
N ALA A 42 1.78 -1.14 2.92
CA ALA A 42 2.27 -1.83 1.73
C ALA A 42 1.13 -2.52 0.97
N ILE A 43 0.23 -3.20 1.68
CA ILE A 43 -0.95 -3.85 1.08
C ILE A 43 -1.87 -2.80 0.46
N LEU A 44 -2.15 -1.71 1.18
CA LEU A 44 -3.03 -0.64 0.69
C LEU A 44 -2.45 0.00 -0.58
N ALA A 45 -1.15 0.27 -0.60
CA ALA A 45 -0.47 0.85 -1.76
C ALA A 45 -0.45 -0.10 -2.97
N ALA A 46 -0.26 -1.40 -2.74
CA ALA A 46 -0.35 -2.41 -3.80
C ALA A 46 -1.78 -2.53 -4.35
N GLY A 47 -2.78 -2.54 -3.45
CA GLY A 47 -4.20 -2.55 -3.82
C GLY A 47 -4.61 -1.29 -4.59
N LEU A 48 -4.12 -0.13 -4.18
CA LEU A 48 -4.33 1.12 -4.91
C LEU A 48 -3.67 1.09 -6.29
N GLU A 49 -2.46 0.52 -6.43
CA GLU A 49 -1.82 0.33 -7.74
C GLU A 49 -2.65 -0.59 -8.64
N LEU A 50 -3.26 -1.66 -8.09
CA LEU A 50 -4.14 -2.57 -8.82
C LEU A 50 -5.45 -1.90 -9.24
N LEU A 51 -6.11 -1.17 -8.34
CA LEU A 51 -7.35 -0.44 -8.64
C LEU A 51 -7.11 0.65 -9.69
N LEU A 52 -6.02 1.41 -9.58
CA LEU A 52 -5.65 2.40 -10.58
C LEU A 52 -5.39 1.73 -11.93
N LYS A 53 -4.68 0.60 -11.97
CA LYS A 53 -4.51 -0.17 -13.22
C LYS A 53 -5.85 -0.60 -13.80
N GLN A 54 -6.76 -1.15 -13.00
CA GLN A 54 -8.08 -1.56 -13.47
C GLN A 54 -8.95 -0.39 -13.95
N GLN A 55 -8.83 0.81 -13.37
CA GLN A 55 -9.58 1.98 -13.84
C GLN A 55 -9.06 2.55 -15.16
N PHE A 56 -7.78 2.35 -15.49
CA PHE A 56 -7.19 2.81 -16.76
C PHE A 56 -7.11 1.70 -17.83
N THR A 57 -7.35 0.45 -17.45
CA THR A 57 -7.79 -0.57 -18.39
C THR A 57 -9.29 -0.37 -18.56
N SER A 58 -9.66 0.56 -19.45
CA SER A 58 -10.93 0.41 -20.16
C SER A 58 -11.00 -1.06 -20.58
N PRO A 59 -12.11 -1.79 -20.36
CA PRO A 59 -12.31 -2.99 -21.15
C PRO A 59 -12.09 -2.54 -22.59
N ASP A 60 -11.06 -3.09 -23.23
CA ASP A 60 -10.72 -2.71 -24.59
C ASP A 60 -11.99 -2.91 -25.42
N ASP A 61 -12.30 -1.90 -26.22
CA ASP A 61 -13.34 -1.87 -27.26
C ASP A 61 -13.12 -2.96 -28.35
N ASP A 62 -12.26 -3.96 -28.09
CA ASP A 62 -11.81 -5.01 -29.02
C ASP A 62 -12.71 -6.26 -29.01
N ASP A 63 -13.66 -6.37 -28.08
CA ASP A 63 -14.56 -7.54 -27.94
C ASP A 63 -16.04 -7.26 -28.30
N LEU A 64 -16.34 -6.14 -29.00
CA LEU A 64 -17.69 -5.85 -29.54
C LEU A 64 -17.88 -6.29 -31.00
N ASP A 65 -17.38 -7.47 -31.36
CA ASP A 65 -17.88 -8.22 -32.51
C ASP A 65 -19.21 -8.88 -32.13
N ILE A 66 -20.28 -8.08 -32.00
CA ILE A 66 -21.65 -8.63 -31.89
C ILE A 66 -22.04 -9.08 -33.31
N PRO A 67 -22.15 -10.39 -33.61
CA PRO A 67 -22.65 -10.81 -34.91
C PRO A 67 -24.11 -10.34 -35.04
N MET A 68 -24.34 -9.48 -36.03
CA MET A 68 -25.66 -9.04 -36.45
C MET A 68 -26.42 -10.27 -36.99
N ARG A 69 -27.14 -10.95 -36.11
CA ARG A 69 -28.19 -11.90 -36.48
C ARG A 69 -29.53 -11.19 -36.47
#